data_AF-A0A821UB11-F1
#
_entry.id   AF-A0A821UB11-F1
#
_cell.length_a   1.000
_cell.length_b   1.000
_cell.length_c   1.000
_cell.angle_alpha   90.00
_cell.angle_beta   90.00
_cell.angle_gamma   90.00
#
_symmetry.space_group_name_H-M   'P 1'
#
loop_
_entity.id
_entity.type
_entity.pdbx_description
1 polymer ?
#
loop_
_entity_poly.entity_id
_entity_poly.type
_entity_poly.pdbx_seq_one_letter_code
_entity_poly.pdbx_strand_id
1 'polypeptide(L)'
;MMTNATKHGVSHQDAYKKYIGIHQLPIPKEHDLIEVESSFGGIAIYQTKYIRDCMYFGYGENGRELCEHVPFNLCIRGNGGRIFINPRFQNSKGQFHK
;
A
#
# COMPACT_ATOMS: atom_id res chain seq x y z
N MET A 1 -12.76 17.38 13.04
CA MET A 1 -12.70 17.75 11.60
C MET A 1 -13.58 16.79 10.82
N MET A 2 -14.62 17.28 10.15
CA MET A 2 -15.46 16.45 9.27
C MET A 2 -14.72 16.18 7.95
N THR A 3 -14.58 14.91 7.56
CA THR A 3 -14.01 14.51 6.26
C THR A 3 -14.90 14.95 5.10
N ASN A 4 -14.35 15.28 3.92
CA ASN A 4 -15.10 15.87 2.79
C ASN A 4 -16.34 15.07 2.33
N ALA A 5 -16.42 13.75 2.56
CA ALA A 5 -17.60 12.94 2.20
C ALA A 5 -18.89 13.38 2.91
N THR A 6 -18.79 13.88 4.15
CA THR A 6 -19.94 14.36 4.93
C THR A 6 -20.59 15.63 4.36
N LYS A 7 -19.94 16.36 3.43
CA LYS A 7 -20.51 17.56 2.79
C LYS A 7 -21.64 17.26 1.79
N HIS A 8 -21.81 16.00 1.37
CA HIS A 8 -22.85 15.59 0.42
C HIS A 8 -23.91 14.66 1.05
N GLY A 9 -23.99 14.59 2.39
CA GLY A 9 -24.95 13.74 3.09
C GLY A 9 -24.65 12.24 3.02
N VAL A 10 -23.47 11.86 2.54
CA VAL A 10 -23.02 10.45 2.47
C VAL A 10 -22.19 10.14 3.72
N SER A 11 -22.51 9.04 4.39
CA SER A 11 -21.74 8.60 5.55
C SER A 11 -20.32 8.20 5.15
N HIS A 12 -19.37 8.28 6.09
CA HIS A 12 -18.00 7.81 5.85
C HIS A 12 -17.97 6.33 5.44
N GLN A 13 -18.82 5.49 6.05
CA GLN A 13 -18.93 4.07 5.72
C GLN A 13 -19.41 3.84 4.29
N ASP A 14 -20.43 4.58 3.84
CA ASP A 14 -20.97 4.42 2.48
C ASP A 14 -19.95 4.87 1.44
N ALA A 15 -19.23 5.97 1.70
CA ALA A 15 -18.15 6.42 0.83
C ALA A 15 -17.02 5.37 0.76
N TYR A 16 -16.60 4.82 1.90
CA TYR A 16 -15.59 3.76 1.94
C TYR A 16 -16.04 2.51 1.17
N LYS A 17 -17.25 2.01 1.42
CA LYS A 17 -17.79 0.82 0.73
C LYS A 17 -17.82 1.04 -0.79
N LYS A 18 -18.26 2.22 -1.24
CA LYS A 18 -18.39 2.56 -2.66
C LYS A 18 -17.06 2.73 -3.40
N TYR A 19 -16.08 3.37 -2.79
CA TYR A 19 -14.85 3.77 -3.50
C TYR A 19 -13.61 2.93 -3.16
N ILE A 20 -13.58 2.26 -2.01
CA ILE A 20 -12.41 1.51 -1.55
C ILE A 20 -12.76 0.03 -1.35
N GLY A 21 -13.82 -0.27 -0.60
CA GLY A 21 -14.16 -1.63 -0.19
C GLY A 21 -14.34 -2.61 -1.35
N ILE A 22 -14.94 -2.17 -2.47
CA ILE A 22 -15.13 -3.00 -3.67
C ILE A 22 -13.82 -3.41 -4.37
N HIS A 23 -12.70 -2.72 -4.09
CA HIS A 23 -11.39 -3.00 -4.67
C HIS A 23 -10.47 -3.75 -3.70
N GLN A 24 -10.94 -4.09 -2.50
CA GLN A 24 -10.17 -4.82 -1.50
C GLN A 24 -10.51 -6.29 -1.49
N LEU A 25 -9.47 -7.13 -1.51
CA LEU A 25 -9.60 -8.58 -1.35
C LEU A 25 -9.07 -8.98 0.04
N PRO A 26 -9.89 -9.63 0.89
CA PRO A 26 -9.42 -10.10 2.19
C PRO A 26 -8.47 -11.28 2.02
N ILE A 27 -7.29 -11.19 2.62
CA ILE A 27 -6.26 -12.23 2.58
C ILE A 27 -6.23 -12.94 3.95
N PRO A 28 -6.42 -14.28 4.01
CA PRO A 28 -6.31 -15.04 5.25
C PRO A 28 -4.93 -14.87 5.90
N LYS A 29 -4.86 -14.79 7.24
CA LYS A 29 -3.57 -14.63 7.91
C LYS A 29 -2.64 -15.82 7.68
N GLU A 30 -3.21 -17.01 7.48
CA GLU A 30 -2.49 -18.26 7.28
C GLU A 30 -1.90 -18.41 5.87
N HIS A 31 -2.23 -17.49 4.95
CA HIS A 31 -1.71 -17.53 3.60
C HIS A 31 -0.18 -17.33 3.58
N ASP A 32 0.49 -18.01 2.67
CA ASP A 32 1.93 -17.88 2.44
C ASP A 32 2.31 -16.47 1.99
N LEU A 33 3.62 -16.20 1.95
CA LEU A 33 4.16 -14.94 1.43
C LEU A 33 3.66 -14.69 0.00
N ILE A 34 3.13 -13.49 -0.22
CA ILE A 34 2.61 -13.09 -1.53
C ILE A 34 3.62 -12.17 -2.19
N GLU A 35 4.23 -12.61 -3.27
CA GLU A 35 5.14 -11.76 -4.04
C GLU A 35 4.36 -10.66 -4.77
N VAL A 36 4.89 -9.44 -4.72
CA VAL A 36 4.29 -8.27 -5.36
C VAL A 36 5.35 -7.41 -6.04
N GLU A 37 4.90 -6.57 -6.97
CA GLU A 37 5.76 -5.54 -7.58
C GLU A 37 5.97 -4.35 -6.65
N SER A 38 4.94 -3.97 -5.89
CA SER A 38 4.98 -2.88 -4.91
C SER A 38 3.92 -3.07 -3.81
N SER A 39 4.18 -2.53 -2.62
CA SER A 39 3.25 -2.50 -1.48
C SER A 39 3.54 -1.31 -0.57
N PHE A 40 2.50 -0.75 0.05
CA PHE A 40 2.60 0.39 0.98
C PHE A 40 1.44 0.39 1.98
N GLY A 41 1.46 1.32 2.94
CA GLY A 41 0.40 1.49 3.95
C GLY A 41 0.55 0.61 5.20
N GLY A 42 1.64 -0.14 5.32
CA GLY A 42 1.96 -0.98 6.48
C GLY A 42 3.39 -0.76 6.99
N ILE A 43 3.93 -1.78 7.66
CA ILE A 43 5.35 -1.83 8.06
C ILE A 43 6.11 -2.77 7.13
N ALA A 44 7.33 -2.38 6.77
CA ALA A 44 8.20 -3.19 5.91
C ALA A 44 9.60 -3.30 6.53
N ILE A 45 10.23 -4.46 6.31
CA ILE A 45 11.61 -4.74 6.70
C ILE A 45 12.38 -5.02 5.42
N TYR A 46 13.46 -4.28 5.18
CA TYR A 46 14.26 -4.38 3.97
C TYR A 46 15.68 -4.84 4.30
N GLN A 47 16.27 -5.62 3.39
CA GLN A 47 17.72 -5.84 3.43
C GLN A 47 18.41 -4.62 2.82
N THR A 48 19.34 -4.02 3.55
CA THR A 48 20.01 -2.77 3.18
C THR A 48 20.67 -2.82 1.79
N LYS A 49 21.24 -3.98 1.41
CA LYS A 49 21.86 -4.17 0.11
C LYS A 49 20.93 -3.94 -1.10
N TYR A 50 19.63 -4.17 -0.95
CA TYR A 50 18.67 -4.01 -2.05
C TYR A 50 18.04 -2.62 -2.12
N ILE A 51 18.10 -1.83 -1.04
CA ILE A 51 17.57 -0.46 -1.01
C ILE A 51 18.61 0.61 -1.32
N ARG A 52 19.85 0.20 -1.60
CA ARG A 52 20.93 1.11 -1.95
C ARG A 52 20.52 1.95 -3.17
N ASP A 53 20.70 3.27 -3.05
CA ASP A 53 20.36 4.27 -4.07
C ASP A 53 18.87 4.34 -4.45
N CYS A 54 17.99 3.67 -3.70
CA CYS A 54 16.54 3.75 -3.89
C CYS A 54 15.95 4.91 -3.08
N MET A 55 15.14 5.73 -3.74
CA MET A 55 14.53 6.93 -3.17
C MET A 55 13.01 6.90 -3.32
N TYR A 56 12.33 7.46 -2.32
CA TYR A 56 10.93 7.84 -2.46
C TYR A 56 10.83 9.01 -3.42
N PHE A 57 10.07 8.85 -4.50
CA PHE A 57 9.95 9.88 -5.53
C PHE A 57 8.52 9.93 -6.07
N GLY A 58 7.84 11.06 -5.88
CA GLY A 58 6.41 11.22 -6.18
C GLY A 58 6.08 11.60 -7.62
N TYR A 59 7.05 11.56 -8.55
CA TYR A 59 6.85 12.00 -9.93
C TYR A 59 7.31 10.93 -10.92
N GLY A 60 6.48 10.66 -11.92
CA GLY A 60 6.80 9.82 -13.06
C GLY A 60 7.30 10.62 -14.25
N GLU A 61 7.33 9.97 -15.41
CA GLU A 61 7.58 10.62 -16.68
C GLU A 61 6.57 11.77 -16.91
N ASN A 62 7.04 12.85 -17.53
CA ASN A 62 6.25 14.05 -17.85
C ASN A 62 5.64 14.76 -16.62
N GLY A 63 6.21 14.55 -15.43
CA GLY A 63 5.76 15.23 -14.20
C GLY A 63 4.45 14.70 -13.63
N ARG A 64 3.96 13.54 -14.10
CA ARG A 64 2.76 12.90 -13.55
C ARG A 64 2.99 12.53 -12.08
N GLU A 65 2.04 12.87 -11.21
CA GLU A 65 2.06 12.43 -9.81
C GLU A 65 1.94 10.91 -9.71
N LEU A 66 2.82 10.30 -8.92
CA LEU A 66 2.84 8.89 -8.58
C LEU A 66 2.94 8.72 -7.06
N CYS A 67 2.48 7.58 -6.55
CA CYS A 67 2.79 7.20 -5.18
C CYS A 67 4.30 6.99 -5.07
N GLU A 68 4.92 7.68 -4.13
CA GLU A 68 6.35 7.72 -3.90
C GLU A 68 6.96 6.35 -3.57
N HIS A 69 6.14 5.42 -3.05
CA HIS A 69 6.53 4.05 -2.76
C HIS A 69 6.74 3.21 -4.02
N VAL A 70 6.05 3.53 -5.12
CA VAL A 70 6.13 2.73 -6.35
C VAL A 70 7.53 2.79 -6.97
N PRO A 71 8.13 3.97 -7.24
CA PRO A 71 9.51 4.03 -7.76
C PRO A 71 10.54 3.42 -6.79
N PHE A 72 10.35 3.60 -5.48
CA PHE A 72 11.20 2.99 -4.47
C PHE A 72 11.20 1.46 -4.56
N ASN A 73 10.02 0.84 -4.64
CA ASN A 73 9.87 -0.62 -4.79
C ASN A 73 10.40 -1.14 -6.13
N LEU A 74 10.19 -0.40 -7.22
CA LEU A 74 10.75 -0.76 -8.52
C LEU A 74 12.28 -0.71 -8.53
N CYS A 75 12.89 0.27 -7.85
CA CYS A 75 14.34 0.31 -7.66
C CYS A 75 14.87 -0.92 -6.90
N ILE A 76 14.20 -1.33 -5.81
CA ILE A 76 14.56 -2.56 -5.07
C ILE A 76 14.55 -3.77 -6.00
N ARG A 77 13.55 -3.88 -6.87
CA ARG A 77 13.45 -4.96 -7.87
C ARG A 77 14.56 -4.87 -8.91
N GLY A 78 14.89 -3.65 -9.37
CA GLY A 78 16.03 -3.38 -10.25
C GLY A 78 17.38 -3.80 -9.64
N ASN A 79 17.51 -3.69 -8.32
CA ASN A 79 18.66 -4.18 -7.55
C ASN A 79 18.64 -5.70 -7.30
N GLY A 80 17.69 -6.45 -7.89
CA GLY A 80 17.54 -7.90 -7.73
C GLY A 80 16.81 -8.32 -6.45
N GLY A 81 16.22 -7.37 -5.71
CA GLY A 81 15.36 -7.65 -4.56
C GLY A 81 13.97 -8.15 -4.98
N ARG A 82 13.31 -8.85 -4.07
CA ARG A 82 11.91 -9.29 -4.22
C ARG A 82 11.09 -8.76 -3.05
N ILE A 83 9.85 -8.37 -3.30
CA ILE A 83 8.96 -7.77 -2.30
C ILE A 83 7.84 -8.76 -2.03
N PHE A 84 7.54 -8.95 -0.74
CA PHE A 84 6.50 -9.87 -0.30
C PHE A 84 5.62 -9.23 0.75
N ILE A 85 4.32 -9.51 0.67
CA ILE A 85 3.38 -9.28 1.76
C ILE A 85 3.39 -10.53 2.64
N ASN A 86 3.56 -10.34 3.95
CA ASN A 86 3.41 -11.40 4.95
C ASN A 86 2.08 -11.21 5.71
N PRO A 87 1.02 -11.98 5.39
CA PRO A 87 -0.29 -11.84 6.02
C PRO A 87 -0.29 -12.06 7.54
N ARG A 88 0.72 -12.76 8.08
CA ARG A 88 0.91 -13.00 9.52
C ARG A 88 1.55 -11.83 10.25
N PHE A 89 2.21 -10.91 9.54
CA PHE A 89 2.92 -9.79 10.15
C PHE A 89 2.00 -8.57 10.26
N GLN A 90 1.24 -8.51 11.35
CA GLN A 90 0.25 -7.45 11.59
C GLN A 90 0.76 -6.50 12.68
N ASN A 91 0.74 -5.19 12.38
CA ASN A 91 1.19 -4.12 13.29
C ASN A 91 0.03 -3.28 13.86
N SER A 92 -1.21 -3.63 13.52
CA SER A 92 -2.42 -2.96 13.99
C SER A 92 -3.61 -3.92 13.95
N LYS A 93 -4.66 -3.63 14.72
CA LYS A 93 -5.95 -4.29 14.54
C LYS A 93 -6.56 -3.73 13.27
N GLY A 94 -6.78 -4.58 12.26
CA GLY A 94 -7.38 -4.16 10.99
C GLY A 94 -8.70 -3.42 11.23
N GLN A 95 -8.76 -2.15 10.81
CA GLN A 95 -9.98 -1.35 10.90
C GLN A 95 -10.89 -1.65 9.71
N PHE A 96 -11.40 -2.88 9.66
CA PHE A 96 -12.51 -3.18 8.77
C PHE A 96 -13.76 -2.58 9.41
N HIS A 97 -14.28 -1.52 8.81
CA HIS A 97 -15.62 -1.03 9.10
C HIS A 97 -16.61 -2.10 8.61
N LYS A 98 -16.95 -3.06 9.47
CA LYS A 98 -18.09 -3.95 9.22
C LYS A 98 -19.38 -3.14 9.33
#